data_AF-A0A359E091-F1
#
_entry.id   AF-A0A359E091-F1
#
_cell.length_a   1.000
_cell.length_b   1.000
_cell.length_c   1.000
_cell.angle_alpha   90.00
_cell.angle_beta   90.00
_cell.angle_gamma   90.00
#
_symmetry.space_group_name_H-M   'P 1'
#
loop_
_entity.id
_entity.type
_entity.pdbx_description
1 polymer ?
#
loop_
_entity_poly.entity_id
_entity_poly.type
_entity_poly.pdbx_seq_one_letter_code
_entity_poly.pdbx_strand_id
1 'polypeptide(L)'
;MTKSEKRIDFFERYLTLWVLICIGIGIGVGYVAGDSIEAISRWEIYKVNIPVAILVWLMIYPMMLQVDFSSLKEIGKSPKGVVWTVVINWAIKPFTMAFFAWIFFDKMYSAWLSPELADQYIAGAILLGAAPCTAMVFVWSYLSDGDPNYTLVQVSVNDLLILI
;
A
#
# COMPACT_ATOMS: atom_id res chain seq x y z
N MET A 1 -30.50 22.21 0.39
CA MET A 1 -29.04 21.98 0.42
C MET A 1 -28.66 21.22 -0.84
N THR A 2 -28.05 21.89 -1.81
CA THR A 2 -27.52 21.25 -3.02
C THR A 2 -26.39 20.32 -2.61
N LYS A 3 -26.60 19.01 -2.77
CA LYS A 3 -25.58 17.98 -2.54
C LYS A 3 -24.49 18.21 -3.59
N SER A 4 -23.39 18.86 -3.20
CA SER A 4 -22.21 19.00 -4.05
C SER A 4 -21.76 17.59 -4.43
N GLU A 5 -21.79 17.23 -5.71
CA GLU A 5 -21.27 15.94 -6.15
C GLU A 5 -19.81 15.81 -5.69
N LYS A 6 -19.47 14.68 -5.06
CA LYS A 6 -18.08 14.33 -4.78
C LYS A 6 -17.37 14.20 -6.13
N ARG A 7 -16.60 15.22 -6.50
CA ARG A 7 -15.82 15.23 -7.74
C ARG A 7 -14.36 15.01 -7.40
N ILE A 8 -13.83 13.90 -7.89
CA ILE A 8 -12.40 13.61 -7.94
C ILE A 8 -11.72 14.73 -8.73
N ASP A 9 -10.71 15.35 -8.14
CA ASP A 9 -9.96 16.44 -8.78
C ASP A 9 -9.25 15.95 -10.05
N PHE A 10 -8.87 16.87 -10.95
CA PHE A 10 -8.16 16.52 -12.18
C PHE A 10 -6.89 15.71 -11.87
N PHE A 11 -6.16 16.06 -10.82
CA PHE A 11 -4.95 15.35 -10.43
C PHE A 11 -5.24 13.91 -10.00
N GLU A 12 -6.21 13.72 -9.10
CA GLU A 12 -6.62 12.40 -8.60
C GLU A 12 -7.16 11.51 -9.73
N ARG A 13 -7.91 12.09 -10.69
CA ARG A 13 -8.45 11.36 -11.84
C ARG A 13 -7.37 10.78 -12.73
N TYR A 14 -6.26 11.51 -12.93
CA TYR A 14 -5.14 11.07 -13.76
C TYR A 14 -3.97 10.52 -12.95
N LEU A 15 -4.17 10.19 -11.67
CA LEU A 15 -3.11 9.73 -10.76
C LEU A 15 -2.33 8.54 -11.33
N THR A 16 -2.99 7.58 -11.97
CA THR A 16 -2.33 6.43 -12.61
C THR A 16 -1.35 6.86 -13.71
N LEU A 17 -1.72 7.86 -14.52
CA LEU A 17 -0.86 8.39 -15.57
C LEU A 17 0.35 9.11 -14.96
N TRP A 18 0.12 9.94 -13.94
CA TRP A 18 1.19 10.63 -13.23
C TRP A 18 2.18 9.64 -12.59
N VAL A 19 1.68 8.58 -11.96
CA VAL A 19 2.52 7.52 -11.38
C VAL A 19 3.35 6.83 -12.45
N LEU A 20 2.76 6.47 -13.60
CA LEU A 20 3.50 5.87 -14.71
C LEU A 20 4.59 6.80 -15.27
N ILE A 21 4.30 8.09 -15.40
CA ILE A 21 5.27 9.09 -15.83
C ILE A 21 6.41 9.19 -14.81
N CYS A 22 6.10 9.27 -13.51
CA CYS A 22 7.12 9.30 -12.45
C CYS A 22 7.99 8.04 -12.43
N ILE A 23 7.40 6.85 -12.64
CA ILE A 23 8.14 5.59 -12.77
C ILE A 23 9.08 5.66 -13.98
N GLY A 24 8.57 6.08 -15.15
CA GLY A 24 9.37 6.18 -16.38
C GLY A 24 10.52 7.17 -16.26
N ILE A 25 10.25 8.36 -15.69
CA ILE A 25 11.29 9.36 -15.40
C ILE A 25 12.30 8.81 -14.39
N GLY A 26 11.84 8.15 -13.32
CA GLY A 26 12.72 7.56 -12.31
C GLY A 26 13.66 6.50 -12.88
N ILE A 27 13.15 5.60 -13.72
CA ILE A 27 13.95 4.60 -14.43
C ILE A 27 14.95 5.27 -15.38
N GLY A 28 14.50 6.27 -16.15
CA GLY A 28 15.36 6.99 -17.09
C GLY A 28 16.49 7.76 -16.39
N VAL A 29 16.18 8.46 -15.30
CA VAL A 29 17.16 9.13 -14.46
C VAL A 29 18.13 8.12 -13.86
N GLY A 30 17.64 6.98 -13.37
CA GLY A 30 18.51 5.94 -12.83
C GLY A 30 19.44 5.29 -13.85
N TYR A 31 18.97 5.12 -15.08
CA TYR A 31 19.82 4.63 -16.18
C TYR A 31 20.93 5.62 -16.54
N VAL A 32 20.64 6.94 -16.56
CA VAL A 32 21.61 7.99 -16.92
C VAL A 32 22.58 8.30 -15.77
N ALA A 33 22.11 8.29 -14.53
CA ALA A 33 22.89 8.64 -13.36
C ALA A 33 23.87 7.53 -12.92
N GLY A 34 23.61 6.26 -13.30
CA GLY A 34 24.47 5.11 -12.98
C GLY A 34 24.80 5.04 -11.49
N ASP A 35 26.09 4.94 -11.16
CA ASP A 35 26.62 4.84 -9.79
C ASP A 35 26.35 6.09 -8.92
N SER A 36 25.90 7.20 -9.50
CA SER A 36 25.53 8.40 -8.73
C SER A 36 24.28 8.18 -7.88
N ILE A 37 23.40 7.22 -8.24
CA ILE A 37 22.26 6.83 -7.41
C ILE A 37 22.69 6.12 -6.12
N GLU A 38 23.83 5.43 -6.12
CA GLU A 38 24.36 4.87 -4.87
C GLU A 38 24.62 5.96 -3.84
N ALA A 39 24.90 7.22 -4.23
CA ALA A 39 25.07 8.31 -3.27
C ALA A 39 23.80 8.55 -2.43
N ILE A 40 22.61 8.39 -3.03
CA ILE A 40 21.33 8.47 -2.33
C ILE A 40 21.10 7.21 -1.49
N SER A 41 21.52 6.03 -1.97
CA SER A 41 21.45 4.79 -1.19
C SER A 41 22.42 4.77 -0.01
N ARG A 42 23.56 5.46 -0.10
CA ARG A 42 24.55 5.65 0.97
C ARG A 42 24.08 6.62 2.05
N TRP A 43 23.05 7.43 1.79
CA TRP A 43 22.34 8.19 2.83
C TRP A 43 21.39 7.29 3.61
N GLU A 44 21.95 6.23 4.19
CA GLU A 44 21.27 5.31 5.08
C GLU A 44 21.86 5.40 6.48
N ILE A 45 21.00 5.35 7.49
CA ILE A 45 21.39 5.15 8.87
C ILE A 45 20.64 3.88 9.32
N TYR A 46 21.35 2.88 9.82
CA TYR A 46 20.78 1.58 10.21
C TYR A 46 19.99 0.88 9.09
N LYS A 47 20.48 0.91 7.84
CA LYS A 47 19.83 0.34 6.65
C LYS A 47 18.50 1.01 6.25
N VAL A 48 18.19 2.17 6.84
CA VAL A 48 17.00 2.96 6.49
C VAL A 48 17.45 4.17 5.67
N ASN A 49 17.00 4.24 4.43
CA ASN A 49 17.28 5.37 3.54
C ASN A 49 16.56 6.64 4.05
N ILE A 50 17.33 7.67 4.43
CA ILE A 50 16.80 8.87 5.08
C ILE A 50 15.79 9.61 4.17
N PRO A 51 16.11 9.91 2.88
CA PRO A 51 15.13 10.49 1.96
C PRO A 51 13.81 9.73 1.89
N VAL A 52 13.87 8.40 1.74
CA VAL A 52 12.67 7.55 1.67
C VAL A 52 11.90 7.62 2.99
N ALA A 53 12.59 7.56 4.13
CA ALA A 53 11.94 7.66 5.44
C ALA A 53 11.18 8.98 5.64
N ILE A 54 11.76 10.11 5.22
CA ILE A 54 11.10 11.42 5.28
C ILE A 54 9.86 11.44 4.40
N LEU A 55 9.94 10.94 3.17
CA LEU A 55 8.81 10.89 2.25
C LEU A 55 7.67 10.00 2.77
N VAL A 56 8.01 8.84 3.32
CA VAL A 56 7.02 7.95 3.94
C VAL A 56 6.40 8.60 5.17
N TRP A 57 7.18 9.30 6.01
CA TRP A 57 6.66 10.01 7.18
C TRP A 57 5.71 11.15 6.78
N LEU A 58 6.06 11.94 5.76
CA LEU A 58 5.20 12.97 5.20
C LEU A 58 3.89 12.40 4.63
N MET A 59 3.89 11.16 4.14
CA MET A 59 2.68 10.48 3.67
C MET A 59 1.80 9.97 4.82
N ILE A 60 2.40 9.50 5.92
CA ILE A 60 1.68 8.97 7.08
C ILE A 60 1.04 10.10 7.90
N TYR A 61 1.74 11.23 8.04
CA TYR A 61 1.31 12.34 8.91
C TYR A 61 -0.11 12.87 8.62
N PRO A 62 -0.52 13.14 7.36
CA PRO A 62 -1.87 13.60 7.03
C PRO A 62 -2.96 12.61 7.43
N MET A 63 -2.71 11.30 7.29
CA MET A 63 -3.69 10.29 7.69
C MET A 63 -3.87 10.27 9.21
N MET A 64 -2.80 10.42 9.98
CA MET A 64 -2.85 10.47 11.44
C MET A 64 -3.70 11.64 11.96
N LEU A 65 -3.71 12.78 11.26
CA LEU A 65 -4.53 13.94 11.62
C LEU A 65 -6.02 13.76 11.35
N GLN A 66 -6.41 12.84 10.47
CA GLN A 66 -7.83 12.56 10.16
C GLN A 66 -8.50 11.65 11.21
N VAL A 67 -7.74 11.22 12.23
CA VAL A 67 -8.19 10.30 13.26
C VAL A 67 -8.92 11.03 14.39
N ASP A 68 -10.20 10.76 14.55
CA ASP A 68 -10.95 11.16 15.73
C ASP A 68 -11.04 10.00 16.73
N PHE A 69 -10.24 10.08 17.80
CA PHE A 69 -10.20 9.07 18.85
C PHE A 69 -11.51 8.94 19.65
N SER A 70 -12.37 9.95 19.63
CA SER A 70 -13.65 9.92 20.37
C SER A 70 -14.67 9.00 19.69
N SER A 71 -14.61 8.90 18.35
CA SER A 71 -15.47 8.07 17.51
C SER A 71 -15.11 6.57 17.55
N LEU A 72 -13.90 6.21 18.00
CA LEU A 72 -13.44 4.81 18.15
C LEU A 72 -14.31 3.98 19.11
N LYS A 73 -14.85 4.60 20.16
CA LYS A 73 -15.67 3.91 21.19
C LYS A 73 -17.00 3.38 20.64
N GLU A 74 -17.53 4.01 19.60
CA GLU A 74 -18.83 3.65 19.01
C GLU A 74 -18.73 2.42 18.09
N ILE A 75 -17.55 2.18 17.51
CA ILE A 75 -17.34 1.18 16.44
C ILE A 75 -17.27 -0.25 16.97
N GLY A 76 -16.92 -0.44 18.26
CA GLY A 76 -17.00 -1.74 18.94
C GLY A 76 -18.40 -2.38 18.90
N LYS A 77 -19.45 -1.60 18.56
CA LYS A 77 -20.82 -2.08 18.41
C LYS A 77 -21.06 -2.90 17.12
N SER A 78 -20.18 -2.82 16.13
CA SER A 78 -20.34 -3.47 14.80
C SER A 78 -19.10 -4.28 14.36
N PRO A 79 -18.77 -5.40 15.04
CA PRO A 79 -17.53 -6.15 14.81
C PRO A 79 -17.50 -6.93 13.48
N LYS A 80 -18.67 -7.20 12.88
CA LYS A 80 -18.77 -8.08 11.70
C LYS A 80 -17.88 -7.65 10.53
N GLY A 81 -17.82 -6.35 10.22
CA GLY A 81 -16.99 -5.86 9.12
C GLY A 81 -15.49 -5.99 9.40
N VAL A 82 -15.05 -5.70 10.64
CA VAL A 82 -13.65 -5.90 11.06
C VAL A 82 -13.25 -7.37 10.95
N VAL A 83 -14.12 -8.29 11.40
CA VAL A 83 -13.86 -9.74 11.29
C VAL A 83 -13.67 -10.16 9.83
N TRP A 84 -14.55 -9.71 8.93
CA TRP A 84 -14.40 -10.02 7.50
C TRP A 84 -13.12 -9.43 6.91
N THR A 85 -12.76 -8.20 7.26
CA THR A 85 -11.50 -7.59 6.83
C THR A 85 -10.29 -8.41 7.28
N VAL A 86 -10.27 -8.86 8.54
CA VAL A 86 -9.18 -9.69 9.07
C VAL A 86 -9.11 -11.04 8.35
N VAL A 87 -10.24 -11.73 8.18
CA VAL A 87 -10.28 -13.02 7.47
C VAL A 87 -9.79 -12.86 6.04
N ILE A 88 -10.25 -11.85 5.32
CA ILE A 88 -9.83 -11.62 3.93
C ILE A 88 -8.34 -11.28 3.87
N ASN A 89 -7.86 -10.37 4.73
CA ASN A 89 -6.48 -9.90 4.69
C ASN A 89 -5.45 -10.95 5.12
N TRP A 90 -5.79 -11.81 6.07
CA TRP A 90 -4.84 -12.77 6.64
C TRP A 90 -5.05 -14.20 6.16
N ALA A 91 -6.30 -14.62 5.92
CA ALA A 91 -6.59 -16.00 5.51
C ALA A 91 -6.76 -16.16 4.00
N ILE A 92 -7.14 -15.12 3.25
CA ILE A 92 -7.40 -15.24 1.81
C ILE A 92 -6.30 -14.56 0.99
N LYS A 93 -5.98 -13.30 1.29
CA LYS A 93 -5.07 -12.46 0.50
C LYS A 93 -3.66 -13.06 0.36
N PRO A 94 -2.97 -13.56 1.40
CA PRO A 94 -1.59 -14.05 1.27
C PRO A 94 -1.51 -15.30 0.41
N PHE A 95 -2.47 -16.23 0.57
CA PHE A 95 -2.54 -17.47 -0.20
C PHE A 95 -2.93 -17.21 -1.65
N THR A 96 -3.85 -16.27 -1.88
CA THR A 96 -4.23 -15.86 -3.23
C THR A 96 -3.03 -15.21 -3.94
N MET A 97 -2.29 -14.34 -3.24
CA MET A 97 -1.07 -13.72 -3.78
C MET A 97 0.02 -14.75 -4.04
N ALA A 98 0.25 -15.71 -3.14
CA ALA A 98 1.21 -16.79 -3.35
C ALA A 98 0.82 -17.65 -4.57
N PHE A 99 -0.47 -18.00 -4.71
CA PHE A 99 -0.98 -18.77 -5.83
C PHE A 99 -0.76 -18.06 -7.17
N PHE A 100 -1.11 -16.77 -7.27
CA PHE A 100 -0.89 -16.01 -8.49
C PHE A 100 0.60 -15.78 -8.75
N ALA A 101 1.39 -15.43 -7.73
CA ALA A 101 2.83 -15.25 -7.88
C ALA A 101 3.50 -16.51 -8.41
N TRP A 102 3.12 -17.69 -7.90
CA TRP A 102 3.59 -18.98 -8.40
C TRP A 102 3.19 -19.22 -9.87
N ILE A 103 1.93 -19.00 -10.25
CA ILE A 103 1.50 -19.17 -11.65
C ILE A 103 2.30 -18.26 -12.59
N PHE A 104 2.46 -16.99 -12.23
CA PHE A 104 3.13 -16.03 -13.09
C PHE A 104 4.64 -16.29 -13.15
N PHE A 105 5.32 -16.33 -12.00
CA PHE A 105 6.79 -16.39 -11.96
C PHE A 105 7.36 -17.79 -12.17
N ASP A 106 6.73 -18.85 -11.64
CA ASP A 106 7.23 -20.24 -11.77
C ASP A 106 6.72 -20.94 -13.03
N LYS A 107 5.47 -20.69 -13.47
CA LYS A 107 4.91 -21.37 -14.65
C LYS A 107 5.05 -20.56 -15.93
N MET A 108 4.49 -19.36 -15.97
CA MET A 108 4.39 -18.59 -17.21
C MET A 108 5.72 -17.93 -17.61
N TYR A 109 6.49 -17.45 -16.64
CA TYR A 109 7.76 -16.76 -16.87
C TYR A 109 9.01 -17.63 -16.65
N SER A 110 8.85 -18.94 -16.49
CA SER A 110 9.97 -19.90 -16.35
C SER A 110 11.00 -19.83 -17.49
N ALA A 111 10.58 -19.42 -18.69
CA ALA A 111 11.47 -19.26 -19.84
C ALA A 111 12.32 -17.97 -19.80
N TRP A 112 11.94 -16.97 -18.99
CA TRP A 112 12.57 -15.64 -18.93
C TRP A 112 13.21 -15.34 -17.57
N LEU A 113 12.90 -16.10 -16.52
CA LEU A 113 13.45 -15.92 -15.18
C LEU A 113 14.30 -17.12 -14.77
N SER A 114 15.41 -16.88 -14.07
CA SER A 114 16.10 -17.95 -13.35
C SER A 114 15.24 -18.41 -12.15
N PRO A 115 15.36 -19.68 -11.71
CA PRO A 115 14.62 -20.18 -10.55
C PRO A 115 14.83 -19.31 -9.29
N GLU A 116 16.06 -18.84 -9.07
CA GLU A 116 16.40 -17.99 -7.91
C GLU A 116 15.70 -16.63 -7.95
N LEU A 117 15.57 -16.01 -9.15
CA LEU A 117 14.85 -14.75 -9.31
C LEU A 117 13.34 -14.93 -9.16
N ALA A 118 12.79 -16.04 -9.67
CA ALA A 118 11.39 -16.37 -9.51
C ALA A 118 11.03 -16.52 -8.02
N ASP A 119 11.85 -17.23 -7.25
CA ASP A 119 11.67 -17.39 -5.80
C ASP A 119 11.71 -16.04 -5.07
N GLN A 120 12.65 -15.16 -5.43
CA GLN A 120 12.73 -13.81 -4.86
C GLN A 120 11.50 -12.94 -5.18
N TYR A 121 10.99 -13.00 -6.41
CA TYR A 121 9.78 -12.25 -6.78
C TYR A 121 8.51 -12.82 -6.15
N ILE A 122 8.42 -14.15 -5.98
CA ILE A 122 7.32 -14.78 -5.26
C ILE A 122 7.35 -14.33 -3.79
N ALA A 123 8.50 -14.38 -3.13
CA ALA A 123 8.66 -13.91 -1.77
C ALA A 123 8.27 -12.43 -1.65
N GLY A 124 8.76 -11.57 -2.55
CA GLY A 124 8.39 -10.16 -2.61
C GLY A 124 6.90 -9.92 -2.81
N ALA A 125 6.24 -10.66 -3.70
CA ALA A 125 4.81 -10.56 -3.95
C ALA A 125 3.98 -10.97 -2.73
N ILE A 126 4.40 -12.01 -2.00
CA ILE A 126 3.75 -12.44 -0.76
C ILE A 126 3.91 -11.37 0.32
N LEU A 127 5.11 -10.82 0.50
CA LEU A 127 5.37 -9.75 1.47
C LEU A 127 4.54 -8.49 1.17
N LEU A 128 4.48 -8.08 -0.09
CA LEU A 128 3.64 -6.96 -0.54
C LEU A 128 2.15 -7.27 -0.36
N GLY A 129 1.76 -8.53 -0.55
CA GLY A 129 0.41 -9.03 -0.31
C GLY A 129 0.02 -9.00 1.16
N ALA A 130 0.94 -9.28 2.08
CA ALA A 130 0.69 -9.20 3.53
C ALA A 130 0.61 -7.75 4.03
N ALA A 131 1.26 -6.81 3.33
CA ALA A 131 1.27 -5.42 3.76
C ALA A 131 -0.14 -4.78 3.78
N PRO A 132 -0.51 -4.09 4.87
CA PRO A 132 -1.73 -3.29 4.92
C PRO A 132 -1.61 -2.08 4.00
N CYS A 133 -2.67 -1.77 3.26
CA CYS A 133 -2.76 -0.51 2.54
C CYS A 133 -3.69 0.43 3.32
N THR A 134 -3.15 1.53 3.81
CA THR A 134 -3.90 2.47 4.67
C THR A 134 -4.53 3.58 3.84
N ALA A 135 -3.74 4.32 3.06
CA ALA A 135 -4.19 5.51 2.32
C ALA A 135 -5.28 5.21 1.27
N MET A 136 -5.10 4.16 0.47
CA MET A 136 -6.04 3.88 -0.64
C MET A 136 -7.41 3.47 -0.12
N VAL A 137 -7.47 2.74 1.01
CA VAL A 137 -8.73 2.30 1.61
C VAL A 137 -9.56 3.49 2.10
N PHE A 138 -8.91 4.55 2.62
CA PHE A 138 -9.61 5.80 2.96
C PHE A 138 -10.21 6.50 1.74
N VAL A 139 -9.46 6.57 0.63
CA VAL A 139 -9.98 7.15 -0.62
C VAL A 139 -11.18 6.35 -1.13
N TRP A 140 -11.08 5.02 -1.18
CA TRP A 140 -12.20 4.17 -1.61
C TRP A 140 -13.41 4.27 -0.69
N SER A 141 -13.19 4.34 0.62
CA SER A 141 -14.25 4.53 1.60
C SER A 141 -14.93 5.88 1.39
N TYR A 142 -14.16 6.96 1.22
CA TYR A 142 -14.70 8.28 0.89
C TYR A 142 -15.51 8.28 -0.40
N LEU A 143 -15.04 7.61 -1.46
CA LEU A 143 -15.73 7.50 -2.74
C LEU A 143 -16.99 6.63 -2.68
N SER A 144 -17.03 5.66 -1.77
CA SER A 144 -18.16 4.72 -1.60
C SER A 144 -19.17 5.17 -0.54
N ASP A 145 -19.10 6.42 -0.08
CA ASP A 145 -19.91 6.95 1.03
C ASP A 145 -19.78 6.13 2.34
N GLY A 146 -18.60 5.52 2.55
CA GLY A 146 -18.25 4.79 3.77
C GLY A 146 -17.94 5.69 4.96
N ASP A 147 -17.98 5.11 6.16
CA ASP A 147 -17.64 5.79 7.42
C ASP A 147 -16.10 5.83 7.60
N PRO A 148 -15.47 7.01 7.61
CA PRO A 148 -14.02 7.15 7.78
C PRO A 148 -13.53 6.61 9.13
N ASN A 149 -14.32 6.75 10.21
CA ASN A 149 -13.96 6.25 11.53
C ASN A 149 -13.99 4.73 11.55
N TYR A 150 -14.99 4.12 10.91
CA TYR A 150 -15.05 2.66 10.76
C TYR A 150 -13.86 2.12 9.95
N THR A 151 -13.52 2.82 8.87
CA THR A 151 -12.39 2.51 7.99
C THR A 151 -11.07 2.59 8.76
N LEU A 152 -10.91 3.64 9.57
CA LEU A 152 -9.76 3.79 10.45
C LEU A 152 -9.60 2.58 11.37
N VAL A 153 -10.66 2.15 12.06
CA VAL A 153 -10.59 1.00 12.97
C VAL A 153 -10.17 -0.26 12.24
N GLN A 154 -10.73 -0.51 11.05
CA GLN A 154 -10.35 -1.67 10.24
C GLN A 154 -8.86 -1.65 9.90
N VAL A 155 -8.36 -0.50 9.47
CA VAL A 155 -6.94 -0.31 9.14
C VAL A 155 -6.06 -0.46 10.38
N SER A 156 -6.39 0.22 11.49
CA SER A 156 -5.62 0.14 12.74
C SER A 156 -5.58 -1.27 13.33
N VAL A 157 -6.69 -2.02 13.28
CA VAL A 157 -6.70 -3.43 13.72
C VAL A 157 -5.78 -4.26 12.82
N ASN A 158 -5.83 -4.05 11.51
CA ASN A 158 -4.97 -4.77 10.59
C ASN A 158 -3.48 -4.43 10.77
N ASP A 159 -3.17 -3.17 11.06
CA ASP A 159 -1.80 -2.70 11.36
C ASP A 159 -1.29 -3.22 12.71
N LEU A 160 -2.16 -3.35 13.72
CA LEU A 160 -1.78 -3.96 15.00
C LEU A 160 -1.57 -5.47 14.87
N LEU A 161 -2.35 -6.15 14.04
CA LEU A 161 -2.19 -7.58 13.78
C LEU A 161 -0.84 -7.89 13.12
N ILE A 162 -0.28 -6.98 12.31
CA ILE A 162 1.04 -7.22 11.70
C ILE A 162 2.21 -7.16 12.70
N LEU A 163 2.00 -6.54 13.87
CA LEU A 163 3.02 -6.42 14.90
C LEU A 163 3.13 -7.66 15.80
N ILE A 164 2.16 -8.58 15.72
CA ILE A 164 2.05 -9.80 16.53
C ILE A 164 2.42 -11.00 15.67
#